data_AF-A0A351MPM5-F1
#
_entry.id   AF-A0A351MPM5-F1
#
_cell.length_a   1.000
_cell.length_b   1.000
_cell.length_c   1.000
_cell.angle_alpha   90.00
_cell.angle_beta   90.00
_cell.angle_gamma   90.00
#
_symmetry.space_group_name_H-M   'P 1'
#
loop_
_entity.id
_entity.type
_entity.pdbx_description
1 polymer ?
#
loop_
_entity_poly.entity_id
_entity_poly.type
_entity_poly.pdbx_seq_one_letter_code
_entity_poly.pdbx_strand_id
1 'polypeptide(L)'
;MPAFENELTWHERDLANSSVERVVLPDAFLATDWLIHRFAGIVGGLNVHQDNMARNIALTQGVIHSQQVRLALSRAGLVYEEAYELAQKYALQAWNERVPYRALLEADPVVRATLSDADLDAAFDLGVHLANLNVIYERFGL
;
A
#
# COMPACT_ATOMS: atom_id res chain seq x y z
N MET A 1 13.51 29.28 7.29
CA MET A 1 13.43 29.40 5.81
C MET A 1 13.44 30.88 5.53
N PRO A 2 14.19 31.37 4.52
CA PRO A 2 14.35 32.81 4.29
C PRO A 2 13.02 33.58 4.22
N ALA A 3 11.98 32.99 3.62
CA ALA A 3 10.64 33.59 3.59
C ALA A 3 9.98 33.74 4.98
N PHE A 4 10.13 32.78 5.89
CA PHE A 4 9.60 32.90 7.27
C PHE A 4 10.38 33.91 8.12
N GLU A 5 11.68 34.08 7.84
CA GLU A 5 12.51 35.07 8.54
C GLU A 5 12.19 36.51 8.09
N ASN A 6 11.68 36.68 6.86
CA ASN A 6 11.25 37.98 6.34
C ASN A 6 9.97 38.53 6.99
N GLU A 7 9.22 37.72 7.77
CA GLU A 7 7.99 38.18 8.45
C GLU A 7 8.28 39.12 9.63
N LEU A 8 9.48 39.06 10.21
CA LEU A 8 9.85 39.85 11.40
C LEU A 8 10.46 41.21 11.02
N THR A 9 9.62 42.12 10.52
CA THR A 9 10.05 43.50 10.21
C THR A 9 10.01 44.42 11.43
N TRP A 10 10.88 45.42 11.48
CA TRP A 10 10.91 46.39 12.57
C TRP A 10 9.86 47.50 12.40
N HIS A 11 9.07 47.75 13.45
CA HIS A 11 8.01 48.77 13.49
C HIS A 11 7.03 48.70 12.30
N GLU A 12 6.88 49.77 11.52
CA GLU A 12 5.95 49.82 10.38
C GLU A 12 6.47 49.07 9.14
N ARG A 13 7.80 48.92 8.99
CA ARG A 13 8.53 48.09 8.01
C ARG A 13 10.02 48.41 8.00
N ASP A 14 10.84 47.43 7.60
CA ASP A 14 12.19 47.66 7.07
C ASP A 14 12.30 47.16 5.61
N LEU A 15 13.53 47.05 5.06
CA LEU A 15 13.79 46.64 3.67
C LEU A 15 14.68 45.38 3.58
N ALA A 16 14.97 44.71 4.70
CA ALA A 16 15.87 43.54 4.70
C ALA A 16 15.30 42.38 3.86
N ASN A 17 13.97 42.24 3.86
CA ASN A 17 13.25 41.25 3.06
C ASN A 17 13.46 41.42 1.55
N SER A 18 13.65 42.66 1.06
CA SER A 18 13.74 42.98 -0.37
C SER A 18 14.90 42.27 -1.10
N SER A 19 16.06 42.14 -0.46
CA SER A 19 17.21 41.46 -1.07
C SER A 19 16.97 39.95 -1.18
N VAL A 20 16.35 39.36 -0.14
CA VAL A 20 15.98 37.95 -0.09
C VAL A 20 14.88 37.64 -1.10
N GLU A 21 13.82 38.46 -1.15
CA GLU A 21 12.66 38.30 -2.04
C GLU A 21 13.04 38.38 -3.53
N ARG A 22 14.02 39.22 -3.89
CA ARG A 22 14.55 39.31 -5.25
C ARG A 22 15.20 38.02 -5.76
N VAL A 23 15.61 37.13 -4.85
CA VAL A 23 16.21 35.84 -5.19
C VAL A 23 15.16 34.74 -5.00
N VAL A 24 14.57 34.63 -3.81
CA VAL A 24 13.72 33.49 -3.48
C VAL A 24 12.41 33.49 -4.25
N LEU A 25 11.81 34.65 -4.57
CA LEU A 25 10.54 34.67 -5.30
C LEU A 25 10.73 34.20 -6.74
N PRO A 26 11.62 34.79 -7.58
CA PRO A 26 11.83 34.29 -8.93
C PRO A 26 12.27 32.83 -8.97
N ASP A 27 13.22 32.44 -8.11
CA ASP A 27 13.76 31.09 -8.09
C ASP A 27 12.69 30.07 -7.69
N ALA A 28 11.87 30.37 -6.68
CA ALA A 28 10.79 29.48 -6.26
C ALA A 28 9.76 29.29 -7.39
N PHE A 29 9.29 30.38 -8.02
CA PHE A 29 8.31 30.27 -9.10
C PHE A 29 8.85 29.54 -10.32
N LEU A 30 10.08 29.85 -10.76
CA LEU A 30 10.72 29.18 -11.90
C LEU A 30 10.98 27.71 -11.62
N ALA A 31 11.50 27.37 -10.43
CA ALA A 31 11.75 25.99 -10.06
C ALA A 31 10.44 25.20 -9.96
N THR A 32 9.40 25.76 -9.34
CA THR A 32 8.09 25.09 -9.24
C THR A 32 7.44 24.89 -10.60
N ASP A 33 7.44 25.89 -11.47
CA ASP A 33 6.91 25.77 -12.84
C ASP A 33 7.62 24.64 -13.61
N TRP A 34 8.95 24.63 -13.55
CA TRP A 34 9.75 23.59 -14.20
C TRP A 34 9.48 22.20 -13.61
N LEU A 35 9.39 22.08 -12.28
CA LEU A 35 9.14 20.81 -11.60
C LEU A 35 7.77 20.23 -11.98
N ILE A 36 6.73 21.06 -12.03
CA ILE A 36 5.38 20.63 -12.39
C ILE A 36 5.37 20.12 -13.84
N HIS A 37 5.91 20.89 -14.79
CA HIS A 37 5.97 20.48 -16.19
C HIS A 37 6.80 19.22 -16.39
N ARG A 38 7.98 19.14 -15.76
CA ARG A 38 8.87 17.99 -15.87
C ARG A 38 8.21 16.74 -15.28
N PHE A 39 7.59 16.85 -14.11
CA PHE A 39 6.97 15.72 -13.43
C PHE A 39 5.73 15.23 -14.17
N ALA A 40 4.90 16.13 -14.71
CA ALA A 40 3.77 15.75 -15.55
C ALA A 40 4.22 14.92 -16.77
N GLY A 41 5.33 15.31 -17.42
CA GLY A 41 5.93 14.52 -18.50
C GLY A 41 6.44 13.15 -18.05
N ILE A 42 7.05 13.06 -16.88
CA ILE A 42 7.52 11.78 -16.30
C ILE A 42 6.33 10.85 -16.02
N VAL A 43 5.29 11.35 -15.36
CA VAL A 43 4.09 10.55 -15.03
C VAL A 43 3.33 10.16 -16.30
N GLY A 44 3.18 11.08 -17.26
CA GLY A 44 2.52 10.80 -18.54
C GLY A 44 3.27 9.80 -19.42
N GLY A 45 4.59 9.69 -19.29
CA GLY A 45 5.43 8.71 -19.98
C GLY A 45 5.84 7.50 -19.12
N LEU A 46 5.23 7.30 -17.95
CA LEU A 46 5.64 6.27 -17.00
C LEU A 46 5.28 4.88 -17.52
N ASN A 47 6.29 4.02 -17.70
CA ASN A 47 6.08 2.61 -18.07
C ASN A 47 5.73 1.79 -16.82
N VAL A 48 4.50 1.28 -16.76
CA VAL A 48 4.01 0.42 -15.68
C VAL A 48 4.10 -1.05 -16.08
N HIS A 49 4.93 -1.82 -15.38
CA HIS A 49 5.14 -3.25 -15.64
C HIS A 49 4.23 -4.13 -14.77
N GLN A 50 3.01 -4.37 -15.24
CA GLN A 50 1.98 -5.12 -14.50
C GLN A 50 2.43 -6.54 -14.11
N ASP A 51 3.15 -7.24 -15.00
CA ASP A 51 3.69 -8.58 -14.71
C ASP A 51 4.68 -8.58 -13.55
N ASN A 52 5.50 -7.53 -13.43
CA ASN A 52 6.41 -7.37 -12.31
C ASN A 52 5.64 -7.09 -11.01
N MET A 53 4.55 -6.33 -11.07
CA MET A 53 3.68 -6.08 -9.91
C MET A 53 3.06 -7.40 -9.42
N ALA A 54 2.47 -8.18 -10.32
CA ALA A 54 1.91 -9.50 -9.99
C ALA A 54 2.96 -10.46 -9.44
N ARG A 55 4.15 -10.51 -10.07
CA ARG A 55 5.27 -11.33 -9.58
C ARG A 55 5.69 -10.91 -8.17
N ASN A 56 5.77 -9.61 -7.88
CA ASN A 56 6.17 -9.11 -6.57
C ASN A 56 5.18 -9.50 -5.46
N ILE A 57 3.88 -9.50 -5.75
CA ILE A 57 2.84 -10.01 -4.84
C ILE A 57 3.09 -11.50 -4.54
N ALA A 58 3.40 -12.29 -5.57
CA ALA A 58 3.67 -13.72 -5.43
C ALA A 58 4.98 -14.06 -4.68
N LEU A 59 5.93 -13.13 -4.53
CA LEU A 59 7.20 -13.36 -3.81
C LEU A 59 7.01 -13.79 -2.35
N THR A 60 5.86 -13.45 -1.77
CA THR A 60 5.47 -13.79 -0.40
C THR A 60 4.97 -15.22 -0.25
N GLN A 61 4.95 -16.03 -1.32
CA GLN A 61 4.40 -17.39 -1.32
C GLN A 61 2.93 -17.47 -0.89
N GLY A 62 2.16 -16.38 -1.05
CA GLY A 62 0.76 -16.29 -0.66
C GLY A 62 0.52 -15.87 0.79
N VAL A 63 1.56 -15.54 1.57
CA VAL A 63 1.44 -15.15 2.98
C VAL A 63 0.60 -13.87 3.18
N ILE A 64 0.49 -13.01 2.16
CA ILE A 64 -0.40 -11.83 2.18
C ILE A 64 -1.87 -12.19 2.47
N HIS A 65 -2.28 -13.43 2.19
CA HIS A 65 -3.64 -13.93 2.42
C HIS A 65 -3.86 -14.45 3.85
N SER A 66 -2.84 -14.47 4.72
CA SER A 66 -2.93 -14.99 6.09
C SER A 66 -4.07 -14.38 6.91
N GLN A 67 -4.34 -13.09 6.74
CA GLN A 67 -5.49 -12.45 7.39
C GLN A 67 -6.82 -13.00 6.89
N GLN A 68 -6.98 -13.21 5.58
CA GLN A 68 -8.22 -13.75 5.00
C GLN A 68 -8.45 -15.19 5.43
N VAL A 69 -7.39 -16.00 5.47
CA VAL A 69 -7.44 -17.37 5.99
C VAL A 69 -7.88 -17.39 7.45
N ARG A 70 -7.29 -16.54 8.31
CA ARG A 70 -7.72 -16.43 9.71
C ARG A 70 -9.19 -16.04 9.83
N LEU A 71 -9.64 -15.07 9.03
CA LEU A 71 -11.05 -14.64 9.03
C LEU A 71 -11.98 -15.76 8.56
N ALA A 72 -11.59 -16.52 7.55
CA ALA A 72 -12.35 -17.68 7.07
C ALA A 72 -12.47 -18.75 8.17
N LEU A 73 -11.36 -19.11 8.81
CA LEU A 73 -11.35 -20.06 9.93
C LEU A 73 -12.25 -19.60 11.09
N SER A 74 -12.15 -18.32 11.50
CA SER A 74 -13.01 -17.77 12.54
C SER A 74 -14.49 -17.76 12.15
N ARG A 75 -14.83 -17.44 10.89
CA ARG A 75 -16.22 -17.46 10.40
C ARG A 75 -16.78 -18.88 10.32
N ALA A 76 -15.93 -19.86 10.08
CA ALA A 76 -16.30 -21.27 10.03
C ALA A 76 -16.36 -21.94 11.43
N GLY A 77 -16.09 -21.18 12.50
CA GLY A 77 -16.40 -21.59 13.88
C GLY A 77 -15.17 -21.81 14.78
N LEU A 78 -13.94 -21.64 14.28
CA LEU A 78 -12.77 -21.70 15.16
C LEU A 78 -12.72 -20.49 16.10
N VAL A 79 -12.25 -20.72 17.31
CA VAL A 79 -11.97 -19.62 18.25
C VAL A 79 -10.88 -18.74 17.65
N TYR A 80 -10.98 -17.43 17.89
CA TYR A 80 -10.07 -16.44 17.31
C TYR A 80 -8.59 -16.81 17.50
N GLU A 81 -8.22 -17.25 18.70
CA GLU A 81 -6.85 -17.61 19.08
C GLU A 81 -6.35 -18.82 18.27
N GLU A 82 -7.14 -19.89 18.16
CA GLU A 82 -6.82 -21.08 17.36
C GLU A 82 -6.66 -20.73 15.87
N ALA A 83 -7.58 -19.92 15.32
CA ALA A 83 -7.49 -19.46 13.94
C ALA A 83 -6.25 -18.60 13.69
N TYR A 84 -5.88 -17.76 14.66
CA TYR A 84 -4.70 -16.90 14.58
C TYR A 84 -3.41 -17.73 14.63
N GLU A 85 -3.28 -18.63 15.60
CA GLU A 85 -2.10 -19.50 15.74
C GLU A 85 -1.89 -20.37 14.50
N LEU A 86 -2.96 -20.96 13.96
CA LEU A 86 -2.89 -21.82 12.78
C LEU A 86 -2.46 -21.04 11.54
N ALA A 87 -3.07 -19.88 11.30
CA ALA A 87 -2.71 -19.02 10.18
C ALA A 87 -1.26 -18.50 10.31
N GLN A 88 -0.84 -18.10 11.51
CA GLN A 88 0.49 -17.58 11.79
C GLN A 88 1.57 -18.66 11.62
N LYS A 89 1.36 -19.85 12.17
CA LYS A 89 2.28 -20.99 12.07
C LYS A 89 2.64 -21.28 10.62
N TYR A 90 1.64 -21.47 9.76
CA TYR A 90 1.88 -21.80 8.37
C TYR A 90 2.36 -20.61 7.54
N ALA A 91 2.00 -19.38 7.91
CA ALA A 91 2.53 -18.19 7.27
C ALA A 91 4.04 -18.06 7.50
N LEU A 92 4.48 -18.28 8.74
CA LEU A 92 5.91 -18.25 9.10
C LEU A 92 6.69 -19.37 8.42
N GLN A 93 6.11 -20.57 8.35
CA GLN A 93 6.70 -21.70 7.64
C GLN A 93 6.83 -21.42 6.14
N ALA A 94 5.76 -20.98 5.48
CA ALA A 94 5.76 -20.61 4.05
C ALA A 94 6.83 -19.56 3.73
N TRP A 95 6.98 -18.57 4.60
CA TRP A 95 7.98 -17.52 4.45
C TRP A 95 9.41 -18.05 4.59
N ASN A 96 9.69 -18.83 5.63
CA ASN A 96 11.04 -19.33 5.94
C ASN A 96 11.49 -20.40 4.95
N GLU A 97 10.60 -21.32 4.59
CA GLU A 97 10.90 -22.47 3.73
C GLU A 97 10.68 -22.18 2.25
N ARG A 98 10.13 -21.00 1.90
CA ARG A 98 9.80 -20.60 0.53
C ARG A 98 8.88 -21.59 -0.18
N VAL A 99 7.90 -22.11 0.57
CA VAL A 99 6.88 -23.03 0.05
C VAL A 99 5.51 -22.33 -0.03
N PRO A 100 4.61 -22.73 -0.94
CA PRO A 100 3.30 -22.10 -1.07
C PRO A 100 2.47 -22.21 0.22
N TYR A 101 2.03 -21.07 0.76
CA TYR A 101 1.22 -21.00 1.98
C TYR A 101 -0.07 -21.82 1.87
N ARG A 102 -0.72 -21.76 0.70
CA ARG A 102 -1.94 -22.52 0.43
C ARG A 102 -1.73 -24.03 0.57
N ALA A 103 -0.61 -24.56 0.07
CA ALA A 103 -0.32 -25.99 0.13
C ALA A 103 -0.11 -26.47 1.59
N LEU A 104 0.49 -25.64 2.44
CA LEU A 104 0.64 -25.94 3.87
C LEU A 104 -0.73 -26.01 4.59
N LEU A 105 -1.64 -25.10 4.24
CA LEU A 105 -3.00 -25.09 4.79
C LEU A 105 -3.81 -26.30 4.30
N GLU A 106 -3.71 -26.65 3.02
CA GLU A 106 -4.40 -27.82 2.46
C GLU A 106 -3.92 -29.15 3.07
N ALA A 107 -2.68 -29.20 3.55
CA ALA A 107 -2.13 -30.38 4.24
C ALA A 107 -2.55 -30.48 5.72
N ASP A 108 -3.14 -29.43 6.30
CA ASP A 108 -3.52 -29.42 7.72
C ASP A 108 -4.92 -30.02 7.95
N PRO A 109 -5.06 -31.04 8.82
CA PRO A 109 -6.34 -31.68 9.07
C PRO A 109 -7.42 -30.75 9.65
N VAL A 110 -7.03 -29.78 10.47
CA VAL A 110 -7.98 -28.83 11.09
C VAL A 110 -8.50 -27.87 10.03
N VAL A 111 -7.61 -27.35 9.17
CA VAL A 111 -8.04 -26.52 8.03
C VAL A 111 -8.98 -27.29 7.12
N ARG A 112 -8.63 -28.53 6.72
CA ARG A 112 -9.48 -29.37 5.84
C ARG A 112 -10.82 -29.75 6.46
N ALA A 113 -10.89 -29.89 7.78
CA ALA A 113 -12.14 -30.17 8.48
C ALA A 113 -13.05 -28.92 8.54
N THR A 114 -12.47 -27.73 8.42
CA THR A 114 -13.18 -26.46 8.67
C THR A 114 -13.51 -25.70 7.37
N LEU A 115 -12.59 -25.68 6.41
CA LEU A 115 -12.70 -24.92 5.17
C LEU A 115 -12.78 -25.86 3.96
N SER A 116 -13.70 -25.56 3.06
CA SER A 116 -13.78 -26.20 1.74
C SER A 116 -12.74 -25.62 0.78
N ASP A 117 -12.55 -26.28 -0.37
CA ASP A 117 -11.70 -25.75 -1.46
C ASP A 117 -12.18 -24.37 -1.91
N ALA A 118 -13.50 -24.16 -1.96
CA ALA A 118 -14.10 -22.88 -2.34
C ALA A 118 -13.82 -21.77 -1.29
N ASP A 119 -13.79 -22.12 0.00
CA ASP A 119 -13.44 -21.16 1.05
C ASP A 119 -11.97 -20.75 0.97
N LEU A 120 -11.09 -21.71 0.66
CA LEU A 120 -9.67 -21.44 0.42
C LEU A 120 -9.48 -20.62 -0.87
N ASP A 121 -10.18 -20.92 -1.96
CA ASP A 121 -10.16 -20.11 -3.18
C ASP A 121 -10.55 -18.65 -2.87
N ALA A 122 -11.63 -18.45 -2.12
CA ALA A 122 -12.07 -17.12 -1.71
C ALA A 122 -11.07 -16.40 -0.81
N ALA A 123 -10.41 -17.12 0.12
CA ALA A 123 -9.40 -16.53 1.00
C ALA A 123 -8.13 -16.10 0.24
N PHE A 124 -7.82 -16.75 -0.89
CA PHE A 124 -6.69 -16.44 -1.75
C PHE A 124 -7.04 -15.52 -2.93
N ASP A 125 -8.27 -15.01 -3.02
CA ASP A 125 -8.66 -14.05 -4.04
C ASP A 125 -8.22 -12.62 -3.70
N LEU A 126 -7.45 -12.00 -4.59
CA LEU A 126 -7.06 -10.58 -4.49
C LEU A 126 -8.21 -9.63 -4.75
N GLY A 127 -9.28 -10.09 -5.43
CA GLY A 127 -10.48 -9.30 -5.74
C GLY A 127 -11.14 -8.70 -4.51
N VAL A 128 -11.03 -9.35 -3.35
CA VAL A 128 -11.50 -8.83 -2.05
C VAL A 128 -10.88 -7.47 -1.73
N HIS A 129 -9.61 -7.24 -2.09
CA HIS A 129 -8.92 -5.97 -1.85
C HIS A 129 -9.29 -4.89 -2.86
N LEU A 130 -9.88 -5.27 -4.00
CA LEU A 130 -10.32 -4.37 -5.06
C LEU A 130 -11.82 -4.06 -4.99
N ALA A 131 -12.56 -4.69 -4.07
CA ALA A 131 -14.02 -4.58 -3.99
C ALA A 131 -14.53 -3.13 -3.84
N ASN A 132 -13.76 -2.26 -3.18
CA ASN A 132 -14.12 -0.85 -2.96
C ASN A 132 -13.44 0.12 -3.93
N LEU A 133 -12.80 -0.39 -4.99
CA LEU A 133 -12.04 0.44 -5.94
C LEU A 133 -12.94 1.52 -6.58
N ASN A 134 -14.13 1.13 -7.05
CA ASN A 134 -15.08 2.06 -7.66
C ASN A 134 -15.57 3.13 -6.68
N VAL A 135 -15.84 2.74 -5.43
CA VAL A 135 -16.25 3.68 -4.37
C VAL A 135 -15.17 4.73 -4.11
N ILE A 136 -13.90 4.36 -4.24
CA ILE A 136 -12.78 5.30 -4.11
C ILE A 136 -12.73 6.23 -5.32
N TYR A 137 -12.80 5.71 -6.54
CA TYR A 137 -12.78 6.53 -7.78
C TYR A 137 -13.93 7.54 -7.83
N GLU A 138 -15.15 7.12 -7.47
CA GLU A 138 -16.33 7.99 -7.43
C GLU A 138 -16.14 9.19 -6.50
N ARG A 139 -15.41 9.05 -5.38
CA ARG A 139 -15.10 10.17 -4.47
C ARG A 139 -14.22 11.24 -5.09
N PHE A 140 -13.43 10.89 -6.10
CA PHE A 140 -12.58 11.82 -6.84
C PHE A 140 -13.20 12.26 -8.18
N GLY A 141 -14.43 11.83 -8.48
CA GLY A 141 -15.10 12.13 -9.75
C GLY A 141 -14.43 11.47 -10.96
N LEU A 142 -13.80 10.31 -10.75
CA LEU A 142 -13.14 9.49 -11.77
C LEU A 142 -14.00 8.26 -12.13
#